data_AF-A0A2V6UI26-F1
#
_entry.id   AF-A0A2V6UI26-F1
#
_cell.length_a   1.000
_cell.length_b   1.000
_cell.length_c   1.000
_cell.angle_alpha   90.00
_cell.angle_beta   90.00
_cell.angle_gamma   90.00
#
_symmetry.space_group_name_H-M   'P 1'
#
loop_
_entity.id
_entity.type
_entity.pdbx_description
1 polymer ?
#
loop_
_entity_poly.entity_id
_entity_poly.type
_entity_poly.pdbx_seq_one_letter_code
_entity_poly.pdbx_strand_id
1 'polypeptide(L)'
;RFRAGHEDRVRFHQWLQWLADEQLRRAAESLPVIQDLPIGVDADGADAWAWQDMLALGMSVGAPPDAFSPHGQDWGLPPLIPHRLRGARYEPFIQTIRAALRHAGGLRIDHVMGLFRLFWIPRGMTAADGAFVRYPVDDLLAIVALESHRARAFVVGEDLGTVEGGVRERLAAQRVLSYRLFWFESEPPARYPELALAAVTTHDLPTIAGLWTGTDLEAQRALGWHPNEGGFQWMRARLREFAGVDDSAAVPEVIERTYRLLAGSPCAVVTATLEDALAVPERPNLPGTTTERPNWSLALPAPLEELERHPLPRAIAGALRDRARAAAGTRL
;
A
#
# COMPACT_ATOMS: atom_id res chain seq x y z
N ARG A 1 -10.16 9.27 37.30
CA ARG A 1 -9.53 10.45 37.94
C ARG A 1 -8.99 11.43 36.91
N PHE A 2 -8.05 11.04 36.02
CA PHE A 2 -7.52 11.92 34.97
C PHE A 2 -8.62 12.57 34.11
N ARG A 3 -9.52 11.78 33.52
CA ARG A 3 -10.63 12.28 32.67
C ARG A 3 -11.48 13.36 33.35
N ALA A 4 -11.84 13.16 34.62
CA ALA A 4 -12.67 14.11 35.37
C ALA A 4 -11.94 15.45 35.66
N GLY A 5 -10.60 15.45 35.75
CA GLY A 5 -9.81 16.66 35.93
C GLY A 5 -9.39 17.35 34.62
N HIS A 6 -9.68 16.74 33.46
CA HIS A 6 -9.21 17.22 32.15
C HIS A 6 -10.31 17.11 31.07
N GLU A 7 -11.56 17.37 31.46
CA GLU A 7 -12.70 17.21 30.54
C GLU A 7 -12.54 18.02 29.26
N ASP A 8 -12.08 19.26 29.35
CA ASP A 8 -11.91 20.12 28.18
C ASP A 8 -10.85 19.59 27.22
N ARG A 9 -9.75 19.02 27.75
CA ARG A 9 -8.74 18.36 26.91
C ARG A 9 -9.31 17.13 26.21
N VAL A 10 -10.11 16.33 26.90
CA VAL A 10 -10.78 15.16 26.30
C VAL A 10 -11.77 15.61 25.22
N ARG A 11 -12.61 16.61 25.51
CA ARG A 11 -13.56 17.18 24.53
C ARG A 11 -12.85 17.80 23.33
N PHE A 12 -11.71 18.45 23.54
CA PHE A 12 -10.88 19.00 22.46
C PHE A 12 -10.43 17.90 21.48
N HIS A 13 -9.89 16.77 21.98
CA HIS A 13 -9.51 15.67 21.09
C HIS A 13 -10.71 14.98 20.42
N GLN A 14 -11.85 14.88 21.10
CA GLN A 14 -13.10 14.41 20.48
C GLN A 14 -13.56 15.34 19.35
N TRP A 15 -13.45 16.65 19.56
CA TRP A 15 -13.77 17.65 18.55
C TRP A 15 -12.82 17.58 17.36
N LEU A 16 -11.52 17.35 17.57
CA LEU A 16 -10.57 17.12 16.48
C LEU A 16 -10.92 15.89 15.64
N GLN A 17 -11.27 14.77 16.28
CA GLN A 17 -11.71 13.56 15.57
C GLN A 17 -13.00 13.81 14.77
N TRP A 18 -13.96 14.55 15.34
CA TRP A 18 -15.17 14.96 14.64
C TRP A 18 -14.88 15.85 13.43
N LEU A 19 -13.98 16.83 13.56
CA LEU A 19 -13.56 17.68 12.45
C LEU A 19 -12.89 16.89 11.33
N ALA A 20 -11.98 15.97 11.67
CA ALA A 20 -11.31 15.12 10.70
C ALA A 20 -12.31 14.23 9.93
N ASP A 21 -13.26 13.61 10.64
CA ASP A 21 -14.34 12.81 10.05
C ASP A 21 -15.18 13.63 9.06
N GLU A 22 -15.55 14.86 9.44
CA GLU A 22 -16.37 15.74 8.61
C GLU A 22 -15.61 16.25 7.37
N GLN A 23 -14.33 16.57 7.52
CA GLN A 23 -13.49 16.97 6.38
C GLN A 23 -13.29 15.81 5.41
N LEU A 24 -13.03 14.59 5.91
CA LEU A 24 -12.90 13.41 5.09
C LEU A 24 -14.21 13.08 4.36
N ARG A 25 -15.36 13.17 5.04
CA ARG A 25 -16.68 13.00 4.43
C ARG A 25 -16.89 13.92 3.24
N ARG A 26 -16.58 15.21 3.39
CA ARG A 26 -16.71 16.21 2.30
C ARG A 26 -15.80 15.92 1.12
N ALA A 27 -14.56 15.48 1.40
CA ALA A 27 -13.63 15.08 0.34
C ALA A 27 -14.16 13.86 -0.43
N ALA A 28 -14.66 12.85 0.28
CA ALA A 28 -15.22 11.63 -0.29
C ALA A 28 -16.51 11.85 -1.10
N GLU A 29 -17.30 12.87 -0.76
CA GLU A 29 -18.46 13.29 -1.57
C GLU A 29 -18.07 13.92 -2.91
N SER A 30 -16.88 14.53 -2.96
CA SER A 30 -16.36 15.19 -4.16
C SER A 30 -15.68 14.20 -5.11
N LEU A 31 -15.00 13.20 -4.57
CA LEU A 31 -14.29 12.16 -5.32
C LEU A 31 -14.27 10.86 -4.50
N PRO A 32 -14.50 9.68 -5.12
CA PRO A 32 -14.30 8.41 -4.41
C PRO A 32 -12.89 8.30 -3.84
N VAL A 33 -12.78 8.12 -2.52
CA VAL A 33 -11.51 7.95 -1.82
C VAL A 33 -11.24 6.47 -1.58
N ILE A 34 -10.04 6.01 -1.94
CA ILE A 34 -9.52 4.71 -1.53
C ILE A 34 -8.65 4.94 -0.30
N GLN A 35 -9.03 4.36 0.83
CA GLN A 35 -8.26 4.40 2.07
C GLN A 35 -7.19 3.31 2.06
N ASP A 36 -6.14 3.50 2.85
CA ASP A 36 -5.06 2.52 3.02
C ASP A 36 -4.95 2.13 4.49
N LEU A 37 -5.12 0.84 4.80
CA LEU A 37 -5.08 0.31 6.15
C LEU A 37 -3.69 -0.27 6.44
N PRO A 38 -2.93 0.33 7.38
CA PRO A 38 -1.63 -0.20 7.77
C PRO A 38 -1.76 -1.54 8.50
N ILE A 39 -0.64 -2.27 8.56
CA ILE A 39 -0.53 -3.60 9.18
C ILE A 39 -0.87 -3.59 10.68
N GLY A 40 -0.56 -2.50 11.36
CA GLY A 40 -0.67 -2.42 12.82
C GLY A 40 -0.51 -1.00 13.35
N VAL A 41 -0.32 -0.92 14.67
CA VAL A 41 -0.31 0.33 15.44
C VAL A 41 1.00 0.48 16.19
N ASP A 42 1.33 1.72 16.57
CA ASP A 42 2.45 1.98 17.46
C ASP A 42 2.22 1.31 18.83
N ALA A 43 3.27 0.72 19.38
CA ALA A 43 3.22 -0.06 20.60
C ALA A 43 3.02 0.76 21.87
N ASP A 44 3.34 2.05 21.82
CA ASP A 44 3.12 3.02 22.90
C ASP A 44 1.94 3.96 22.55
N GLY A 45 1.21 3.63 21.47
CA GLY A 45 0.07 4.39 20.97
C GLY A 45 -1.25 4.16 21.71
N ALA A 46 -2.29 4.91 21.31
CA ALA A 46 -3.60 4.88 21.94
C ALA A 46 -4.30 3.51 21.83
N ASP A 47 -4.17 2.84 20.68
CA ASP A 47 -4.75 1.52 20.46
C ASP A 47 -4.03 0.45 21.27
N ALA A 48 -2.71 0.53 21.37
CA ALA A 48 -1.92 -0.33 22.24
C ALA A 48 -2.31 -0.16 23.72
N TRP A 49 -2.60 1.07 24.14
CA TRP A 49 -3.13 1.36 25.47
C TRP A 49 -4.56 0.86 25.68
N ALA A 50 -5.44 0.96 24.67
CA ALA A 50 -6.83 0.54 24.76
C ALA A 50 -7.00 -0.98 24.72
N TRP A 51 -6.14 -1.67 23.98
CA TRP A 51 -6.26 -3.10 23.69
C TRP A 51 -5.09 -3.92 24.23
N GLN A 52 -4.52 -3.51 25.38
CA GLN A 52 -3.36 -4.18 26.01
C GLN A 52 -3.55 -5.70 26.17
N ASP A 53 -4.76 -6.14 26.52
CA ASP A 53 -5.05 -7.56 26.69
C ASP A 53 -5.16 -8.32 25.37
N MET A 54 -5.32 -7.63 24.24
CA MET A 54 -5.47 -8.23 22.92
C MET A 54 -4.19 -8.21 22.09
N LEU A 55 -3.17 -7.46 22.49
CA LEU A 55 -1.91 -7.30 21.76
C LEU A 55 -0.77 -8.08 22.44
N ALA A 56 0.09 -8.69 21.64
CA ALA A 56 1.32 -9.30 22.12
C ALA A 56 2.42 -8.24 22.25
N LEU A 57 2.37 -7.42 23.32
CA LEU A 57 3.33 -6.32 23.52
C LEU A 57 4.80 -6.77 23.68
N GLY A 58 5.04 -8.06 23.98
CA GLY A 58 6.39 -8.65 23.98
C GLY A 58 6.89 -9.10 22.61
N MET A 59 6.10 -8.87 21.56
CA MET A 59 6.37 -9.28 20.18
C MET A 59 6.32 -8.07 19.25
N SER A 60 6.88 -8.26 18.07
CA SER A 60 6.84 -7.33 16.95
C SER A 60 6.47 -8.08 15.67
N VAL A 61 5.73 -7.42 14.78
CA VAL A 61 5.47 -7.90 13.42
C VAL A 61 6.66 -7.55 12.53
N GLY A 62 7.00 -8.46 11.64
CA GLY A 62 8.05 -8.23 10.66
C GLY A 62 7.94 -9.14 9.44
N ALA A 63 9.08 -9.35 8.79
CA ALA A 63 9.24 -10.28 7.69
C ALA A 63 10.51 -11.13 7.89
N PRO A 64 10.49 -12.42 7.51
CA PRO A 64 11.68 -13.26 7.58
C PRO A 64 12.77 -12.75 6.62
N PRO A 65 14.03 -13.15 6.84
CA PRO A 65 15.09 -12.96 5.84
C PRO A 65 14.70 -13.47 4.46
N ASP A 66 14.92 -12.66 3.43
CA ASP A 66 14.69 -13.03 2.03
C ASP A 66 15.79 -12.51 1.09
N ALA A 67 15.64 -12.74 -0.20
CA ALA A 67 16.64 -12.37 -1.21
C ALA A 67 16.85 -10.86 -1.37
N PHE A 68 15.89 -10.03 -0.95
CA PHE A 68 15.96 -8.56 -1.02
C PHE A 68 16.34 -7.95 0.32
N SER A 69 15.95 -8.59 1.42
CA SER A 69 16.26 -8.20 2.79
C SER A 69 16.91 -9.38 3.53
N PRO A 70 18.23 -9.59 3.39
CA PRO A 70 18.92 -10.77 3.92
C PRO A 70 18.95 -10.84 5.45
N HIS A 71 18.62 -9.75 6.13
CA HIS A 71 18.48 -9.70 7.59
C HIS A 71 17.03 -9.78 8.06
N GLY A 72 16.07 -9.85 7.13
CA GLY A 72 14.65 -9.70 7.42
C GLY A 72 14.31 -8.28 7.87
N GLN A 73 13.08 -8.10 8.33
CA GLN A 73 12.57 -6.80 8.78
C GLN A 73 11.84 -6.93 10.11
N ASP A 74 12.06 -5.97 10.99
CA ASP A 74 11.27 -5.76 12.21
C ASP A 74 10.57 -4.41 12.07
N TRP A 75 9.24 -4.39 12.10
CA TRP A 75 8.44 -3.19 11.88
C TRP A 75 8.03 -2.51 13.20
N GLY A 76 8.37 -3.07 14.36
CA GLY A 76 8.06 -2.51 15.68
C GLY A 76 6.59 -2.57 16.10
N LEU A 77 5.72 -3.22 15.33
CA LEU A 77 4.26 -3.24 15.56
C LEU A 77 3.87 -4.44 16.43
N PRO A 78 3.16 -4.28 17.57
CA PRO A 78 2.69 -5.42 18.33
C PRO A 78 1.52 -6.11 17.59
N PRO A 79 1.56 -7.43 17.38
CA PRO A 79 0.47 -8.14 16.72
C PRO A 79 -0.72 -8.38 17.65
N LEU A 80 -1.93 -8.45 17.07
CA LEU A 80 -3.12 -8.95 17.77
C LEU A 80 -2.96 -10.45 18.09
N ILE A 81 -3.32 -10.86 19.29
CA ILE A 81 -3.24 -12.26 19.72
C ILE A 81 -4.45 -13.02 19.14
N PRO A 82 -4.28 -13.99 18.20
CA PRO A 82 -5.40 -14.53 17.43
C PRO A 82 -6.52 -15.15 18.27
N HIS A 83 -6.16 -15.92 19.31
CA HIS A 83 -7.15 -16.57 20.17
C HIS A 83 -7.88 -15.58 21.09
N ARG A 84 -7.22 -14.50 21.53
CA ARG A 84 -7.85 -13.45 22.33
C ARG A 84 -8.76 -12.58 21.48
N LEU A 85 -8.35 -12.27 20.25
CA LEU A 85 -9.18 -11.57 19.27
C LEU A 85 -10.49 -12.35 19.02
N ARG A 86 -10.41 -13.67 18.85
CA ARG A 86 -11.61 -14.53 18.75
C ARG A 86 -12.45 -14.51 20.03
N GLY A 87 -11.82 -14.59 21.21
CA GLY A 87 -12.51 -14.49 22.50
C GLY A 87 -13.24 -13.15 22.69
N ALA A 88 -12.68 -12.06 22.16
CA ALA A 88 -13.26 -10.73 22.13
C ALA A 88 -14.24 -10.51 20.95
N ARG A 89 -14.66 -11.59 20.26
CA ARG A 89 -15.58 -11.55 19.12
C ARG A 89 -15.12 -10.63 17.99
N TYR A 90 -13.80 -10.56 17.79
CA TYR A 90 -13.14 -9.77 16.74
C TYR A 90 -13.33 -8.26 16.86
N GLU A 91 -13.78 -7.74 18.01
CA GLU A 91 -14.18 -6.34 18.14
C GLU A 91 -13.10 -5.33 17.72
N PRO A 92 -11.81 -5.44 18.13
CA PRO A 92 -10.76 -4.53 17.63
C PRO A 92 -10.66 -4.51 16.10
N PHE A 93 -10.64 -5.69 15.47
CA PHE A 93 -10.54 -5.81 14.01
C PHE A 93 -11.78 -5.23 13.31
N ILE A 94 -12.98 -5.52 13.82
CA ILE A 94 -14.23 -4.97 13.27
C ILE A 94 -14.24 -3.44 13.37
N GLN A 95 -13.80 -2.87 14.50
CA GLN A 95 -13.71 -1.42 14.70
C GLN A 95 -12.73 -0.79 13.71
N THR A 96 -11.55 -1.38 13.53
CA THR A 96 -10.53 -0.91 12.58
C THR A 96 -11.06 -0.92 11.15
N ILE A 97 -11.63 -2.04 10.69
CA ILE A 97 -12.16 -2.15 9.32
C ILE A 97 -13.32 -1.15 9.09
N ARG A 98 -14.22 -1.01 10.05
CA ARG A 98 -15.33 -0.03 9.96
C ARG A 98 -14.84 1.40 9.90
N ALA A 99 -13.83 1.75 10.71
CA ALA A 99 -13.25 3.08 10.70
C ALA A 99 -12.56 3.37 9.36
N ALA A 100 -11.76 2.43 8.86
CA ALA A 100 -11.07 2.58 7.58
C ALA A 100 -12.02 2.65 6.38
N LEU A 101 -13.17 1.98 6.45
CA LEU A 101 -14.20 2.03 5.39
C LEU A 101 -15.15 3.21 5.49
N ARG A 102 -15.10 3.98 6.59
CA ARG A 102 -16.00 5.12 6.79
C ARG A 102 -15.71 6.18 5.73
N HIS A 103 -16.74 6.52 4.94
CA HIS A 103 -16.68 7.41 3.76
C HIS A 103 -15.79 6.90 2.61
N ALA A 104 -15.25 5.68 2.66
CA ALA A 104 -14.38 5.16 1.62
C ALA A 104 -15.17 4.55 0.46
N GLY A 105 -14.71 4.78 -0.78
CA GLY A 105 -15.15 4.03 -1.96
C GLY A 105 -14.36 2.75 -2.19
N GLY A 106 -13.18 2.63 -1.56
CA GLY A 106 -12.36 1.43 -1.55
C GLY A 106 -11.40 1.39 -0.36
N LEU A 107 -10.88 0.21 -0.06
CA LEU A 107 -9.87 -0.02 0.98
C LEU A 107 -8.72 -0.85 0.43
N ARG A 108 -7.49 -0.35 0.52
CA ARG A 108 -6.27 -1.15 0.42
C ARG A 108 -5.96 -1.70 1.81
N ILE A 109 -5.77 -3.01 1.93
CA ILE A 109 -5.24 -3.66 3.13
C ILE A 109 -3.77 -3.94 2.86
N ASP A 110 -2.91 -3.22 3.57
CA ASP A 110 -1.47 -3.42 3.53
C ASP A 110 -1.12 -4.80 4.09
N HIS A 111 -0.17 -5.49 3.45
CA HIS A 111 0.25 -6.84 3.81
C HIS A 111 -0.94 -7.78 4.07
N VAL A 112 -1.79 -8.00 3.07
CA VAL A 112 -3.06 -8.76 3.25
C VAL A 112 -2.84 -10.19 3.76
N MET A 113 -1.62 -10.71 3.58
CA MET A 113 -1.15 -11.95 4.20
C MET A 113 -1.36 -11.97 5.72
N GLY A 114 -1.40 -10.81 6.39
CA GLY A 114 -1.68 -10.69 7.82
C GLY A 114 -3.03 -11.25 8.26
N LEU A 115 -3.99 -11.37 7.33
CA LEU A 115 -5.26 -12.08 7.58
C LEU A 115 -5.07 -13.60 7.71
N PHE A 116 -3.98 -14.14 7.16
CA PHE A 116 -3.63 -15.56 7.14
C PHE A 116 -2.61 -15.90 8.22
N ARG A 117 -1.51 -15.12 8.25
CA ARG A 117 -0.41 -15.29 9.18
C ARG A 117 0.42 -14.01 9.26
N LEU A 118 1.00 -13.74 10.41
CA LEU A 118 2.03 -12.72 10.57
C LEU A 118 3.31 -13.35 11.08
N PHE A 119 4.46 -12.82 10.65
CA PHE A 119 5.76 -13.22 11.17
C PHE A 119 6.04 -12.43 12.44
N TRP A 120 6.10 -13.13 13.58
CA TRP A 120 6.28 -12.54 14.90
C TRP A 120 7.73 -12.68 15.33
N ILE A 121 8.30 -11.59 15.81
CA ILE A 121 9.66 -11.50 16.32
C ILE A 121 9.58 -11.15 17.81
N PRO A 122 10.20 -11.92 18.73
CA PRO A 122 10.28 -11.52 20.12
C PRO A 122 11.04 -10.20 20.26
N ARG A 123 10.53 -9.27 21.08
CA ARG A 123 11.18 -7.97 21.26
C ARG A 123 12.61 -8.11 21.76
N GLY A 124 13.50 -7.33 21.15
CA GLY A 124 14.94 -7.35 21.45
C GLY A 124 15.71 -8.47 20.75
N MET A 125 15.03 -9.29 19.93
CA MET A 125 15.66 -10.28 19.05
C MET A 125 15.71 -9.78 17.60
N THR A 126 16.23 -10.61 16.69
CA THR A 126 16.32 -10.27 15.26
C THR A 126 15.23 -10.98 14.47
N ALA A 127 15.00 -10.58 13.22
CA ALA A 127 14.05 -11.27 12.36
C ALA A 127 14.42 -12.75 12.09
N ALA A 128 15.67 -13.15 12.30
CA ALA A 128 16.08 -14.56 12.23
C ALA A 128 15.46 -15.43 13.34
N ASP A 129 15.05 -14.81 14.45
CA ASP A 129 14.46 -15.48 15.62
C ASP A 129 12.93 -15.53 15.57
N GLY A 130 12.33 -15.00 14.51
CA GLY A 130 10.89 -14.94 14.36
C GLY A 130 10.24 -16.21 13.84
N ALA A 131 8.91 -16.27 13.93
CA ALA A 131 8.11 -17.37 13.41
C ALA A 131 6.74 -16.91 12.90
N PHE A 132 6.18 -17.63 11.94
CA PHE A 132 4.82 -17.38 11.50
C PHE A 132 3.78 -17.84 12.52
N VAL A 133 2.87 -16.93 12.88
CA VAL A 133 1.68 -17.21 13.70
C VAL A 133 0.44 -17.11 12.82
N ARG A 134 -0.38 -18.17 12.77
CA ARG A 134 -1.60 -18.22 11.94
C ARG A 134 -2.76 -17.45 12.58
N TYR A 135 -3.56 -16.84 11.72
CA TYR A 135 -4.77 -16.09 12.06
C TYR A 135 -6.03 -16.81 11.54
N PRO A 136 -7.20 -16.57 12.14
CA PRO A 136 -8.46 -17.20 11.73
C PRO A 136 -9.00 -16.57 10.43
N VAL A 137 -8.33 -16.86 9.32
CA VAL A 137 -8.54 -16.20 8.03
C VAL A 137 -9.97 -16.26 7.51
N ASP A 138 -10.68 -17.36 7.75
CA ASP A 138 -12.07 -17.52 7.31
C ASP A 138 -12.96 -16.46 7.98
N ASP A 139 -12.78 -16.26 9.29
CA ASP A 139 -13.52 -15.27 10.07
C ASP A 139 -13.11 -13.85 9.67
N LEU A 140 -11.80 -13.59 9.52
CA LEU A 140 -11.29 -12.25 9.17
C LEU A 140 -11.73 -11.82 7.76
N LEU A 141 -11.64 -12.70 6.76
CA LEU A 141 -12.12 -12.40 5.41
C LEU A 141 -13.64 -12.21 5.38
N ALA A 142 -14.40 -13.00 6.14
CA ALA A 142 -15.85 -12.82 6.25
C ALA A 142 -16.21 -11.46 6.86
N ILE A 143 -15.46 -11.01 7.88
CA ILE A 143 -15.64 -9.67 8.46
C ILE A 143 -15.30 -8.58 7.44
N VAL A 144 -14.17 -8.69 6.74
CA VAL A 144 -13.78 -7.73 5.69
C VAL A 144 -14.86 -7.65 4.61
N ALA A 145 -15.35 -8.79 4.12
CA ALA A 145 -16.41 -8.85 3.11
C ALA A 145 -17.73 -8.23 3.62
N LEU A 146 -18.11 -8.52 4.87
CA LEU A 146 -19.32 -7.96 5.48
C LEU A 146 -19.23 -6.44 5.60
N GLU A 147 -18.15 -5.91 6.16
CA GLU A 147 -18.00 -4.48 6.36
C GLU A 147 -17.79 -3.73 5.03
N SER A 148 -17.08 -4.32 4.06
CA SER A 148 -17.01 -3.85 2.68
C SER A 148 -18.39 -3.72 2.05
N HIS A 149 -19.23 -4.76 2.19
CA HIS A 149 -20.60 -4.74 1.66
C HIS A 149 -21.45 -3.65 2.31
N ARG A 150 -21.35 -3.47 3.64
CA ARG A 150 -22.06 -2.41 4.38
C ARG A 150 -21.63 -1.01 3.94
N ALA A 151 -20.35 -0.82 3.67
CA ALA A 151 -19.79 0.44 3.19
C ALA A 151 -19.99 0.67 1.69
N ARG A 152 -20.36 -0.37 0.92
CA ARG A 152 -20.39 -0.36 -0.56
C ARG A 152 -19.04 0.02 -1.17
N ALA A 153 -17.96 -0.46 -0.56
CA ALA A 153 -16.59 -0.18 -0.95
C ALA A 153 -15.90 -1.46 -1.41
N PHE A 154 -15.06 -1.39 -2.44
CA PHE A 154 -14.25 -2.55 -2.83
C PHE A 154 -13.01 -2.70 -1.93
N VAL A 155 -12.40 -3.88 -1.91
CA VAL A 155 -11.18 -4.14 -1.15
C VAL A 155 -10.07 -4.58 -2.09
N VAL A 156 -8.88 -4.02 -1.89
CA VAL A 156 -7.63 -4.44 -2.52
C VAL A 156 -6.74 -5.03 -1.42
N GLY A 157 -6.30 -6.26 -1.59
CA GLY A 157 -5.27 -6.84 -0.74
C GLY A 157 -3.91 -6.63 -1.38
N GLU A 158 -2.99 -5.98 -0.69
CA GLU A 158 -1.59 -5.97 -1.12
C GLU A 158 -0.99 -7.37 -0.90
N ASP A 159 -0.87 -8.12 -2.00
CA ASP A 159 -0.40 -9.51 -2.04
C ASP A 159 0.98 -9.66 -2.70
N LEU A 160 1.95 -8.86 -2.24
CA LEU A 160 3.34 -8.87 -2.69
C LEU A 160 4.25 -9.63 -1.71
N GLY A 161 5.49 -9.86 -2.12
CA GLY A 161 6.50 -10.56 -1.32
C GLY A 161 6.23 -12.07 -1.22
N THR A 162 6.44 -12.63 -0.03
CA THR A 162 6.32 -14.08 0.21
C THR A 162 4.87 -14.50 0.46
N VAL A 163 4.15 -14.77 -0.63
CA VAL A 163 2.74 -15.20 -0.60
C VAL A 163 2.64 -16.72 -0.50
N GLU A 164 1.96 -17.23 0.55
CA GLU A 164 1.70 -18.67 0.71
C GLU A 164 0.77 -19.18 -0.42
N GLY A 165 1.01 -20.41 -0.90
CA GLY A 165 0.15 -21.02 -1.91
C GLY A 165 -1.32 -21.07 -1.46
N GLY A 166 -2.26 -20.77 -2.36
CA GLY A 166 -3.69 -20.70 -2.04
C GLY A 166 -4.18 -19.33 -1.58
N VAL A 167 -3.31 -18.41 -1.14
CA VAL A 167 -3.73 -17.09 -0.64
C VAL A 167 -4.48 -16.30 -1.71
N ARG A 168 -3.94 -16.24 -2.94
CA ARG A 168 -4.55 -15.47 -4.04
C ARG A 168 -5.91 -16.04 -4.45
N GLU A 169 -6.04 -17.36 -4.47
CA GLU A 169 -7.29 -18.06 -4.77
C GLU A 169 -8.36 -17.76 -3.71
N ARG A 170 -7.95 -17.72 -2.44
CA ARG A 170 -8.83 -17.42 -1.30
C ARG A 170 -9.28 -15.96 -1.30
N LEU A 171 -8.40 -15.02 -1.62
CA LEU A 171 -8.74 -13.60 -1.81
C LEU A 171 -9.71 -13.44 -2.98
N ALA A 172 -9.43 -14.08 -4.11
CA ALA A 172 -10.28 -14.04 -5.29
C ALA A 172 -11.69 -14.62 -5.04
N ALA A 173 -11.80 -15.70 -4.27
CA ALA A 173 -13.07 -16.29 -3.87
C ALA A 173 -13.96 -15.31 -3.06
N GLN A 174 -13.34 -14.36 -2.35
CA GLN A 174 -14.01 -13.28 -1.62
C GLN A 174 -14.10 -11.97 -2.42
N ARG A 175 -13.71 -11.99 -3.69
CA ARG A 175 -13.65 -10.84 -4.59
C ARG A 175 -12.75 -9.70 -4.08
N VAL A 176 -11.75 -10.02 -3.25
CA VAL A 176 -10.70 -9.07 -2.90
C VAL A 176 -9.79 -8.91 -4.11
N LEU A 177 -9.61 -7.66 -4.55
CA LEU A 177 -8.72 -7.34 -5.66
C LEU A 177 -7.29 -7.64 -5.24
N SER A 178 -6.55 -8.32 -6.10
CA SER A 178 -5.10 -8.46 -5.96
C SER A 178 -4.39 -7.15 -6.33
N TYR A 179 -3.09 -7.04 -6.03
CA TYR A 179 -2.26 -5.88 -6.31
C TYR A 179 -1.13 -6.28 -7.29
N ARG A 180 -1.16 -5.70 -8.49
CA ARG A 180 -0.26 -6.03 -9.60
C ARG A 180 0.64 -4.84 -9.91
N LEU A 181 1.94 -5.02 -9.67
CA LEU A 181 2.94 -3.98 -9.89
C LEU A 181 3.75 -4.28 -11.14
N PHE A 182 3.87 -3.31 -12.03
CA PHE A 182 4.71 -3.43 -13.23
C PHE A 182 6.13 -3.90 -12.89
N TRP A 183 6.67 -3.48 -11.75
CA TRP A 183 7.97 -3.91 -11.23
C TRP A 183 8.11 -5.39 -10.89
N PHE A 184 7.03 -6.15 -10.74
CA PHE A 184 7.10 -7.55 -10.28
C PHE A 184 6.44 -8.55 -11.24
N GLU A 185 5.60 -8.08 -12.17
CA GLU A 185 4.83 -8.97 -13.05
C GLU A 185 5.65 -9.44 -14.24
N SER A 186 5.75 -10.75 -14.52
CA SER A 186 6.47 -11.36 -15.68
C SER A 186 5.80 -11.14 -17.05
N GLU A 187 4.51 -10.85 -17.05
CA GLU A 187 3.72 -10.64 -18.26
C GLU A 187 3.49 -9.14 -18.52
N PRO A 188 3.14 -8.74 -19.75
CA PRO A 188 2.72 -7.36 -20.03
C PRO A 188 1.36 -7.02 -19.40
N PRO A 189 1.04 -5.74 -19.14
CA PRO A 189 -0.20 -5.32 -18.47
C PRO A 189 -1.50 -5.85 -19.09
N ALA A 190 -1.53 -6.06 -20.40
CA ALA A 190 -2.69 -6.63 -21.10
C ALA A 190 -3.07 -8.06 -20.65
N ARG A 191 -2.16 -8.77 -19.97
CA ARG A 191 -2.37 -10.13 -19.46
C ARG A 191 -2.55 -10.20 -17.95
N TYR A 192 -2.63 -9.05 -17.27
CA TYR A 192 -2.94 -9.02 -15.85
C TYR A 192 -4.36 -9.53 -15.59
N PRO A 193 -4.66 -10.04 -14.38
CA PRO A 193 -6.00 -10.51 -14.06
C PRO A 193 -7.00 -9.36 -13.90
N GLU A 194 -8.27 -9.59 -14.26
CA GLU A 194 -9.35 -8.61 -14.08
C GLU A 194 -9.58 -8.23 -12.61
N LEU A 195 -9.52 -9.21 -11.70
CA LEU A 195 -9.76 -9.02 -10.26
C LEU A 195 -8.50 -8.50 -9.55
N ALA A 196 -7.99 -7.35 -10.02
CA ALA A 196 -6.83 -6.70 -9.46
C ALA A 196 -6.87 -5.17 -9.61
N LEU A 197 -6.03 -4.51 -8.83
CA LEU A 197 -5.55 -3.17 -9.05
C LEU A 197 -4.17 -3.25 -9.71
N ALA A 198 -3.96 -2.54 -10.82
CA ALA A 198 -2.67 -2.40 -11.48
C ALA A 198 -2.02 -1.04 -11.18
N ALA A 199 -0.74 -1.06 -10.79
CA ALA A 199 0.07 0.14 -10.63
C ALA A 199 1.46 -0.09 -11.25
N VAL A 200 2.19 0.98 -11.54
CA VAL A 200 3.60 0.85 -11.93
C VAL A 200 4.45 0.57 -10.70
N THR A 201 4.33 1.44 -9.70
CA THR A 201 5.12 1.49 -8.48
C THR A 201 4.25 1.69 -7.23
N THR A 202 4.88 1.78 -6.07
CA THR A 202 4.27 2.18 -4.79
C THR A 202 5.11 3.27 -4.14
N HIS A 203 4.67 3.78 -2.99
CA HIS A 203 5.45 4.70 -2.17
C HIS A 203 6.78 4.11 -1.65
N ASP A 204 6.92 2.79 -1.62
CA ASP A 204 8.10 2.05 -1.15
C ASP A 204 9.09 1.69 -2.26
N LEU A 205 8.68 1.81 -3.53
CA LEU A 205 9.42 1.32 -4.70
C LEU A 205 9.90 2.50 -5.55
N PRO A 206 10.96 2.32 -6.35
CA PRO A 206 11.47 3.40 -7.18
C PRO A 206 10.39 3.95 -8.10
N THR A 207 10.40 5.28 -8.31
CA THR A 207 9.61 5.91 -9.38
C THR A 207 10.17 5.50 -10.74
N ILE A 208 9.41 5.69 -11.82
CA ILE A 208 9.93 5.43 -13.17
C ILE A 208 11.16 6.30 -13.42
N ALA A 209 11.11 7.58 -13.02
CA ALA A 209 12.23 8.50 -13.14
C ALA A 209 13.46 7.99 -12.38
N GLY A 210 13.31 7.61 -11.11
CA GLY A 210 14.41 7.15 -10.27
C GLY A 210 15.03 5.83 -10.73
N LEU A 211 14.21 4.93 -11.27
CA LEU A 211 14.67 3.69 -11.90
C LEU A 211 15.39 3.98 -13.23
N TRP A 212 14.82 4.83 -14.08
CA TRP A 212 15.32 5.04 -15.44
C TRP A 212 16.67 5.75 -15.49
N THR A 213 16.85 6.76 -14.62
CA THR A 213 18.08 7.53 -14.49
C THR A 213 19.14 6.82 -13.64
N GLY A 214 18.74 5.85 -12.81
CA GLY A 214 19.60 5.18 -11.84
C GLY A 214 19.77 5.93 -10.52
N THR A 215 19.10 7.06 -10.32
CA THR A 215 19.23 7.84 -9.09
C THR A 215 18.74 7.10 -7.86
N ASP A 216 17.74 6.20 -7.97
CA ASP A 216 17.32 5.37 -6.83
C ASP A 216 18.42 4.37 -6.42
N LEU A 217 19.11 3.78 -7.39
CA LEU A 217 20.22 2.86 -7.14
C LEU A 217 21.41 3.59 -6.47
N GLU A 218 21.70 4.80 -6.96
CA GLU A 218 22.73 5.67 -6.38
C GLU A 218 22.38 6.11 -4.95
N ALA A 219 21.11 6.46 -4.70
CA ALA A 219 20.63 6.80 -3.36
C ALA A 219 20.82 5.65 -2.36
N GLN A 220 20.51 4.42 -2.77
CA GLN A 220 20.78 3.23 -1.94
C GLN A 220 22.28 3.02 -1.68
N ARG A 221 23.14 3.19 -2.70
CA ARG A 221 24.60 3.08 -2.53
C ARG A 221 25.16 4.17 -1.61
N ALA A 222 24.62 5.39 -1.67
CA ALA A 222 25.03 6.50 -0.80
C ALA A 222 24.75 6.22 0.68
N LEU A 223 23.77 5.34 0.98
CA LEU A 223 23.49 4.84 2.34
C LEU A 223 24.41 3.69 2.77
N GLY A 224 25.39 3.33 1.94
CA GLY A 224 26.31 2.22 2.18
C GLY A 224 25.68 0.84 1.95
N TRP A 225 24.54 0.78 1.27
CA TRP A 225 23.87 -0.49 1.00
C TRP A 225 24.46 -1.18 -0.23
N HIS A 226 24.25 -2.49 -0.32
CA HIS A 226 24.51 -3.29 -1.51
C HIS A 226 23.19 -3.56 -2.23
N PRO A 227 22.69 -2.63 -3.06
CA PRO A 227 21.39 -2.77 -3.70
C PRO A 227 21.37 -3.94 -4.69
N ASN A 228 20.17 -4.49 -4.93
CA ASN A 228 19.97 -5.54 -5.92
C ASN A 228 20.10 -4.99 -7.35
N GLU A 229 21.34 -4.86 -7.84
CA GLU A 229 21.63 -4.37 -9.19
C GLU A 229 21.00 -5.25 -10.29
N GLY A 230 20.94 -6.56 -10.08
CA GLY A 230 20.30 -7.49 -11.02
C GLY A 230 18.81 -7.20 -11.17
N GLY A 231 18.10 -7.00 -10.05
CA GLY A 231 16.69 -6.59 -10.03
C GLY A 231 16.47 -5.23 -10.69
N PHE A 232 17.35 -4.26 -10.41
CA PHE A 232 17.33 -2.95 -11.05
C PHE A 232 17.45 -3.05 -12.58
N GLN A 233 18.45 -3.79 -13.08
CA GLN A 233 18.66 -3.95 -14.53
C GLN A 233 17.51 -4.71 -15.18
N TRP A 234 16.95 -5.70 -14.49
CA TRP A 234 15.78 -6.43 -14.95
C TRP A 234 14.57 -5.48 -15.10
N MET A 235 14.26 -4.66 -14.10
CA MET A 235 13.13 -3.71 -14.19
C MET A 235 13.32 -2.70 -15.33
N ARG A 236 14.54 -2.17 -15.49
CA ARG A 236 14.88 -1.23 -16.58
C ARG A 236 14.80 -1.88 -17.96
N ALA A 237 15.24 -3.13 -18.10
CA ALA A 237 15.11 -3.89 -19.34
C ALA A 237 13.65 -4.09 -19.76
N ARG A 238 12.74 -4.26 -18.78
CA ARG A 238 11.32 -4.42 -19.07
C ARG A 238 10.62 -3.14 -19.44
N LEU A 239 11.01 -2.01 -18.85
CA LEU A 239 10.58 -0.71 -19.35
C LEU A 239 10.97 -0.54 -20.83
N ARG A 240 12.22 -0.86 -21.20
CA ARG A 240 12.64 -0.85 -22.62
C ARG A 240 11.77 -1.74 -23.49
N GLU A 241 11.63 -3.01 -23.10
CA GLU A 241 10.91 -4.01 -23.88
C GLU A 241 9.43 -3.64 -24.06
N PHE A 242 8.72 -3.38 -22.97
CA PHE A 242 7.28 -3.16 -23.03
C PHE A 242 6.94 -1.76 -23.53
N ALA A 243 7.63 -0.71 -23.05
CA ALA A 243 7.41 0.66 -23.52
C ALA A 243 7.97 0.91 -24.93
N GLY A 244 8.78 0.00 -25.47
CA GLY A 244 9.37 0.12 -26.80
C GLY A 244 10.26 1.37 -26.89
N VAL A 245 11.11 1.57 -25.87
CA VAL A 245 12.03 2.71 -25.74
C VAL A 245 13.47 2.21 -25.68
N ASP A 246 14.40 3.02 -26.17
CA ASP A 246 15.84 2.78 -26.01
C ASP A 246 16.41 3.57 -24.82
N ASP A 247 17.66 3.29 -24.44
CA ASP A 247 18.31 3.90 -23.26
C ASP A 247 18.49 5.43 -23.37
N SER A 248 18.33 6.03 -24.54
CA SER A 248 18.39 7.49 -24.75
C SER A 248 17.04 8.20 -24.59
N ALA A 249 15.95 7.45 -24.42
CA ALA A 249 14.62 8.01 -24.26
C ALA A 249 14.52 8.93 -23.03
N ALA A 250 13.87 10.08 -23.21
CA ALA A 250 13.66 11.03 -22.14
C ALA A 250 12.68 10.47 -21.10
N VAL A 251 12.92 10.76 -19.81
CA VAL A 251 12.09 10.25 -18.70
C VAL A 251 10.58 10.48 -18.90
N PRO A 252 10.09 11.68 -19.31
CA PRO A 252 8.66 11.89 -19.55
C PRO A 252 8.07 10.96 -20.62
N GLU A 253 8.83 10.62 -21.66
CA GLU A 253 8.39 9.69 -22.71
C GLU A 253 8.23 8.28 -22.14
N VAL A 254 9.20 7.81 -21.36
CA VAL A 254 9.16 6.49 -20.72
C VAL A 254 7.95 6.38 -19.79
N ILE A 255 7.70 7.42 -18.99
CA ILE A 255 6.55 7.49 -18.09
C ILE A 255 5.24 7.41 -18.89
N GLU A 256 5.08 8.27 -19.88
CA GLU A 256 3.85 8.35 -20.67
C GLU A 256 3.53 7.02 -21.38
N ARG A 257 4.54 6.40 -22.00
CA ARG A 257 4.37 5.09 -22.67
C ARG A 257 4.05 3.98 -21.68
N THR A 258 4.68 3.97 -20.51
CA THR A 258 4.41 2.98 -19.46
C THR A 258 2.96 3.08 -18.97
N TYR A 259 2.45 4.29 -18.73
CA TYR A 259 1.05 4.47 -18.32
C TYR A 259 0.04 4.17 -19.42
N ARG A 260 0.38 4.41 -20.71
CA ARG A 260 -0.45 3.93 -21.83
C ARG A 260 -0.56 2.41 -21.86
N LEU A 261 0.52 1.70 -21.59
CA LEU A 261 0.50 0.23 -21.51
C LEU A 261 -0.30 -0.25 -20.31
N LEU A 262 -0.07 0.33 -19.14
CA LEU A 262 -0.81 0.00 -17.93
C LEU A 262 -2.32 0.24 -18.09
N ALA A 263 -2.68 1.30 -18.82
CA ALA A 263 -4.07 1.60 -19.19
C ALA A 263 -4.70 0.51 -20.09
N GLY A 264 -3.91 -0.29 -20.79
CA GLY A 264 -4.37 -1.46 -21.55
C GLY A 264 -4.70 -2.69 -20.69
N SER A 265 -4.44 -2.64 -19.37
CA SER A 265 -4.73 -3.78 -18.49
C SER A 265 -6.24 -3.98 -18.23
N PRO A 266 -6.69 -5.24 -18.11
CA PRO A 266 -8.08 -5.55 -17.79
C PRO A 266 -8.40 -5.40 -16.29
N CYS A 267 -7.41 -5.11 -15.45
CA CYS A 267 -7.55 -4.91 -14.00
C CYS A 267 -8.70 -3.96 -13.64
N ALA A 268 -9.52 -4.29 -12.65
CA ALA A 268 -10.66 -3.48 -12.23
C ALA A 268 -10.28 -2.03 -11.89
N VAL A 269 -9.10 -1.82 -11.30
CA VAL A 269 -8.57 -0.50 -10.94
C VAL A 269 -7.18 -0.34 -11.55
N VAL A 270 -6.87 0.87 -12.05
CA VAL A 270 -5.53 1.23 -12.51
C VAL A 270 -5.16 2.56 -11.87
N THR A 271 -3.98 2.65 -11.26
CA THR A 271 -3.53 3.86 -10.56
C THR A 271 -2.27 4.44 -11.19
N ALA A 272 -2.08 5.74 -10.97
CA ALA A 272 -0.85 6.46 -11.24
C ALA A 272 -0.40 7.20 -9.99
N THR A 273 0.90 7.38 -9.84
CA THR A 273 1.48 8.14 -8.73
C THR A 273 1.68 9.61 -9.12
N LEU A 274 1.63 10.51 -8.16
CA LEU A 274 1.86 11.94 -8.41
C LEU A 274 3.35 12.21 -8.69
N GLU A 275 4.22 11.40 -8.11
CA GLU A 275 5.67 11.40 -8.34
C GLU A 275 5.98 11.12 -9.81
N ASP A 276 5.43 10.06 -10.40
CA ASP A 276 5.61 9.81 -11.83
C ASP A 276 4.94 10.89 -12.68
N ALA A 277 3.77 11.41 -12.25
CA ALA A 277 3.09 12.48 -12.98
C ALA A 277 3.94 13.76 -13.09
N LEU A 278 4.84 14.00 -12.14
CA LEU A 278 5.79 15.11 -12.13
C LEU A 278 7.23 14.69 -12.43
N ALA A 279 7.46 13.44 -12.85
CA ALA A 279 8.77 12.86 -13.12
C ALA A 279 9.78 13.00 -11.96
N VAL A 280 9.29 12.91 -10.72
CA VAL A 280 10.10 13.00 -9.50
C VAL A 280 10.97 11.75 -9.37
N PRO A 281 12.31 11.87 -9.28
CA PRO A 281 13.19 10.71 -9.17
C PRO A 281 13.17 10.06 -7.78
N GLU A 282 12.88 10.81 -6.73
CA GLU A 282 12.86 10.31 -5.36
C GLU A 282 11.54 9.59 -5.04
N ARG A 283 11.63 8.41 -4.41
CA ARG A 283 10.47 7.76 -3.79
C ARG A 283 10.15 8.31 -2.39
N PRO A 284 8.88 8.35 -1.97
CA PRO A 284 8.47 8.85 -0.65
C PRO A 284 9.10 8.09 0.52
N ASN A 285 9.25 6.76 0.40
CA ASN A 285 9.80 5.91 1.44
C ASN A 285 10.86 4.96 0.89
N LEU A 286 11.91 4.72 1.67
CA LEU A 286 12.88 3.66 1.44
C LEU A 286 12.73 2.67 2.59
N PRO A 287 12.15 1.47 2.34
CA PRO A 287 12.04 0.46 3.38
C PRO A 287 13.40 0.13 3.97
N GLY A 288 13.48 0.04 5.31
CA GLY A 288 14.71 -0.25 6.02
C GLY A 288 15.52 0.98 6.46
N THR A 289 15.07 2.21 6.17
CA THR A 289 15.63 3.43 6.78
C THR A 289 14.69 4.07 7.78
N THR A 290 15.26 4.74 8.77
CA THR A 290 14.55 5.55 9.78
C THR A 290 15.01 7.01 9.72
N THR A 291 16.23 7.30 10.16
CA THR A 291 16.78 8.67 10.26
C THR A 291 17.76 9.01 9.15
N GLU A 292 18.14 8.03 8.33
CA GLU A 292 19.15 8.18 7.28
C GLU A 292 18.66 9.01 6.10
N ARG A 293 17.35 9.16 5.93
CA ARG A 293 16.71 9.97 4.89
C ARG A 293 15.35 10.51 5.36
N PRO A 294 14.82 11.56 4.73
CA PRO A 294 13.54 12.17 5.11
C PRO A 294 12.33 11.37 4.59
N ASN A 295 12.20 10.11 4.99
CA ASN A 295 11.02 9.28 4.70
C ASN A 295 9.73 10.05 5.04
N TRP A 296 8.72 9.95 4.18
CA TRP A 296 7.40 10.57 4.37
C TRP A 296 7.37 12.10 4.47
N SER A 297 8.49 12.77 4.18
CA SER A 297 8.67 14.22 4.33
C SER A 297 9.11 14.90 3.04
N LEU A 298 9.04 14.19 1.91
CA LEU A 298 9.34 14.73 0.59
C LEU A 298 8.08 15.34 -0.01
N ALA A 299 8.12 16.64 -0.29
CA ALA A 299 7.04 17.34 -0.99
C ALA A 299 7.18 17.16 -2.51
N LEU A 300 6.05 17.13 -3.21
CA LEU A 300 6.05 17.26 -4.66
C LEU A 300 6.62 18.63 -5.07
N PRO A 301 7.33 18.73 -6.21
CA PRO A 301 8.01 19.96 -6.62
C PRO A 301 7.07 21.05 -7.14
N ALA A 302 5.76 20.80 -7.21
CA ALA A 302 4.75 21.72 -7.72
C ALA A 302 3.45 21.63 -6.91
N PRO A 303 2.73 22.76 -6.74
CA PRO A 303 1.40 22.76 -6.13
C PRO A 303 0.34 22.17 -7.07
N LEU A 304 -0.84 21.87 -6.52
CA LEU A 304 -1.93 21.22 -7.25
C LEU A 304 -2.38 22.02 -8.49
N GLU A 305 -2.44 23.35 -8.38
CA GLU A 305 -2.89 24.25 -9.45
C GLU A 305 -1.97 24.22 -10.68
N GLU A 306 -0.69 23.88 -10.48
CA GLU A 306 0.29 23.72 -11.55
C GLU A 306 0.24 22.31 -12.14
N LEU A 307 -0.05 21.29 -11.32
CA LEU A 307 -0.19 19.90 -11.76
C LEU A 307 -1.28 19.76 -12.84
N GLU A 308 -2.40 20.48 -12.69
CA GLU A 308 -3.49 20.49 -13.67
C GLU A 308 -3.09 21.08 -15.04
N ARG A 309 -1.99 21.85 -15.09
CA ARG A 309 -1.49 22.52 -16.30
C ARG A 309 -0.31 21.79 -16.93
N HIS A 310 0.34 20.90 -16.18
CA HIS A 310 1.53 20.21 -16.64
C HIS A 310 1.18 19.17 -17.75
N PRO A 311 1.99 19.05 -18.82
CA PRO A 311 1.69 18.14 -19.93
C PRO A 311 1.64 16.66 -19.53
N LEU A 312 2.57 16.22 -18.69
CA LEU A 312 2.70 14.80 -18.32
C LEU A 312 1.52 14.25 -17.50
N PRO A 313 1.03 14.91 -16.42
CA PRO A 313 -0.20 14.50 -15.74
C PRO A 313 -1.41 14.45 -16.66
N ARG A 314 -1.54 15.42 -17.59
CA ARG A 314 -2.63 15.43 -18.57
C ARG A 314 -2.56 14.24 -19.52
N ALA A 315 -1.36 13.86 -19.96
CA ALA A 315 -1.17 12.71 -20.83
C ALA A 315 -1.51 11.38 -20.11
N ILE A 316 -1.04 11.22 -18.86
CA ILE A 316 -1.36 10.05 -18.02
C ILE A 316 -2.86 9.97 -17.76
N ALA A 317 -3.48 11.07 -17.31
CA ALA A 317 -4.92 11.13 -17.08
C ALA A 317 -5.72 10.86 -18.36
N GLY A 318 -5.25 11.32 -19.51
CA GLY A 318 -5.82 11.02 -20.83
C GLY A 318 -5.84 9.52 -21.12
N ALA A 319 -4.70 8.84 -20.96
CA ALA A 319 -4.59 7.40 -21.17
C ALA A 319 -5.53 6.60 -20.26
N LEU A 320 -5.58 6.94 -18.96
CA LEU A 320 -6.45 6.28 -17.99
C LEU A 320 -7.94 6.54 -18.23
N ARG A 321 -8.29 7.75 -18.71
CA ARG A 321 -9.68 8.10 -19.06
C ARG A 321 -10.15 7.35 -20.31
N ASP A 322 -9.31 7.23 -21.33
CA ASP A 322 -9.67 6.55 -22.58
C ASP A 322 -9.91 5.06 -22.33
N ARG A 323 -9.12 4.45 -21.43
CA ARG A 323 -9.41 3.11 -20.87
C ARG A 323 -10.81 3.04 -20.25
N ALA A 324 -11.15 3.96 -19.35
CA ALA A 324 -12.44 3.93 -18.65
C ALA A 324 -13.62 4.02 -19.63
N ARG A 325 -13.48 4.80 -20.71
CA ARG A 325 -14.48 4.88 -21.79
C ARG A 325 -14.59 3.58 -22.59
N ALA A 326 -13.46 2.98 -22.96
CA ALA A 326 -13.45 1.71 -23.66
C ALA A 326 -14.12 0.61 -22.82
N ALA A 327 -13.79 0.52 -21.53
CA ALA A 327 -14.39 -0.44 -20.61
C ALA A 327 -15.91 -0.25 -20.41
N ALA A 328 -16.40 1.00 -20.47
CA ALA A 328 -17.83 1.31 -20.39
C ALA A 328 -18.58 0.96 -21.68
N GLY A 329 -17.97 1.15 -22.85
CA GLY A 329 -18.55 0.82 -24.15
C GLY A 329 -18.74 -0.69 -24.39
N THR A 330 -17.94 -1.53 -23.74
CA THR A 330 -18.03 -3.01 -23.82
C THR A 330 -19.09 -3.61 -22.90
N ARG A 331 -19.75 -2.82 -22.04
CA ARG A 331 -20.78 -3.28 -21.08
C ARG A 331 -22.24 -3.05 -21.56
N LEU A 332 -22.46 -2.80 -22.85
CA LEU A 332 -23.77 -2.74 -23.52
C LEU A 332 -24.06 -4.05 -24.26
#